data_AF-A0A2D8BR98-F1
#
_entry.id   AF-A0A2D8BR98-F1
#
_cell.length_a   1.000
_cell.length_b   1.000
_cell.length_c   1.000
_cell.angle_alpha   90.00
_cell.angle_beta   90.00
_cell.angle_gamma   90.00
#
_symmetry.space_group_name_H-M   'P 1'
#
loop_
_entity.id
_entity.type
_entity.pdbx_description
1 polymer ?
#
loop_
_entity_poly.entity_id
_entity_poly.type
_entity_poly.pdbx_seq_one_letter_code
_entity_poly.pdbx_strand_id
1 'polypeptide(L)'
;MSYTDTMNLVLAAEFLDPSEALVLASALDAAGIPAFLPDHQFHTYFPFLVLGFSGARVLVHDSDFEAAREIVALDQRQGPLVPGPVCAGPTRKLKTRGGALALGALLALSFVWTIWVLVVPPRLMCSRICEACGYRYRPPRPDPITPTEARHAPGLQSAQPIARDGQAKLSRETIRTHLDRLIAGLRAIL
;
A
#
# COMPACT_ATOMS: atom_id res chain seq x y z
N MET A 1 23.98 -3.50 -38.06
CA MET A 1 23.22 -3.48 -36.79
C MET A 1 22.24 -4.65 -36.85
N SER A 2 22.64 -5.80 -36.32
CA SER A 2 21.86 -7.04 -36.39
C SER A 2 20.74 -7.00 -35.35
N TYR A 3 19.52 -7.28 -35.79
CA TYR A 3 18.30 -7.32 -34.96
C TYR A 3 18.30 -8.45 -33.91
N THR A 4 19.28 -9.33 -33.92
CA THR A 4 19.43 -10.44 -32.96
C THR A 4 20.24 -10.08 -31.71
N ASP A 5 20.85 -8.89 -31.66
CA ASP A 5 21.64 -8.41 -30.53
C ASP A 5 20.79 -7.67 -29.46
N THR A 6 19.47 -7.58 -29.66
CA THR A 6 18.58 -6.64 -28.94
C THR A 6 17.69 -7.25 -27.86
N MET A 7 17.78 -8.54 -27.55
CA MET A 7 16.90 -9.16 -26.55
C MET A 7 17.59 -10.18 -25.63
N ASN A 8 18.88 -10.00 -25.35
CA ASN A 8 19.48 -10.79 -24.29
C ASN A 8 19.11 -10.16 -22.93
N LEU A 9 17.95 -10.57 -22.42
CA LEU A 9 17.46 -10.17 -21.10
C LEU A 9 17.97 -11.17 -20.06
N VAL A 10 18.65 -10.66 -19.04
CA VAL A 10 19.20 -11.44 -17.93
C VAL A 10 18.44 -11.11 -16.65
N LEU A 11 18.27 -12.10 -15.79
CA LEU A 11 17.62 -11.93 -14.48
C LEU A 11 18.53 -11.15 -13.54
N ALA A 12 18.11 -9.94 -13.15
CA ALA A 12 18.81 -9.13 -12.15
C ALA A 12 18.46 -9.55 -10.71
N ALA A 13 17.17 -9.77 -10.44
CA ALA A 13 16.68 -10.15 -9.12
C ALA A 13 15.29 -10.82 -9.20
N GLU A 14 14.97 -11.61 -8.18
CA GLU A 14 13.67 -12.26 -7.98
C GLU A 14 13.14 -11.93 -6.58
N PHE A 15 11.87 -11.52 -6.51
CA PHE A 15 11.22 -11.12 -5.26
C PHE A 15 9.94 -11.92 -5.03
N LEU A 16 9.64 -12.23 -3.78
CA LEU A 16 8.35 -12.85 -3.44
C LEU A 16 7.21 -11.82 -3.42
N ASP A 17 7.52 -10.58 -3.04
CA ASP A 17 6.55 -9.47 -3.05
C ASP A 17 6.69 -8.69 -4.36
N PRO A 18 5.64 -8.64 -5.22
CA PRO A 18 5.68 -7.88 -6.46
C PRO A 18 5.89 -6.37 -6.25
N SER A 19 5.59 -5.85 -5.05
CA SER A 19 5.86 -4.45 -4.75
C SER A 19 7.36 -4.15 -4.57
N GLU A 20 8.16 -5.11 -4.09
CA GLU A 20 9.62 -4.96 -3.99
C GLU A 20 10.25 -4.94 -5.39
N ALA A 21 9.81 -5.83 -6.29
CA ALA A 21 10.24 -5.84 -7.68
C ALA A 21 9.95 -4.50 -8.40
N LEU A 22 8.80 -3.88 -8.14
CA LEU A 22 8.44 -2.56 -8.67
C LEU A 22 9.34 -1.44 -8.13
N VAL A 23 9.69 -1.49 -6.84
CA VAL A 23 10.60 -0.52 -6.22
C VAL A 23 11.98 -0.63 -6.85
N LEU A 24 12.52 -1.84 -7.00
CA LEU A 24 13.80 -2.04 -7.68
C LEU A 24 13.74 -1.57 -9.13
N ALA A 25 12.69 -1.92 -9.87
CA ALA A 25 12.53 -1.49 -11.26
C ALA A 25 12.51 0.04 -11.40
N SER A 26 11.84 0.73 -10.46
CA SER A 26 11.80 2.18 -10.41
C SER A 26 13.18 2.78 -10.06
N ALA A 27 13.95 2.12 -9.20
CA ALA A 27 15.31 2.51 -8.87
C ALA A 27 16.28 2.34 -10.05
N LEU A 28 16.15 1.24 -10.80
CA LEU A 28 16.92 0.99 -12.03
C LEU A 28 16.56 2.02 -13.11
N ASP A 29 15.27 2.29 -13.31
CA ASP A 29 14.79 3.29 -14.28
C ASP A 29 15.31 4.70 -13.93
N ALA A 30 15.30 5.07 -12.65
CA ALA A 30 15.89 6.33 -12.18
C ALA A 30 17.42 6.42 -12.41
N ALA A 31 18.11 5.28 -12.48
CA ALA A 31 19.52 5.19 -12.83
C ALA A 31 19.77 5.11 -14.35
N GLY A 32 18.71 5.16 -15.17
CA GLY A 32 18.78 5.05 -16.62
C GLY A 32 18.96 3.63 -17.14
N ILE A 33 18.69 2.62 -16.31
CA ILE A 33 18.77 1.19 -16.67
C ILE A 33 17.35 0.67 -16.93
N PRO A 34 17.00 0.30 -18.18
CA PRO A 34 15.68 -0.21 -18.49
C PRO A 34 15.44 -1.57 -17.84
N ALA A 35 14.43 -1.66 -16.98
CA ALA A 35 14.02 -2.89 -16.31
C ALA A 35 12.70 -3.43 -16.88
N PHE A 36 12.63 -4.75 -17.04
CA PHE A 36 11.45 -5.46 -17.54
C PHE A 36 10.88 -6.40 -16.47
N LEU A 37 9.56 -6.32 -16.25
CA LEU A 37 8.83 -7.13 -15.26
C LEU A 37 7.79 -8.00 -15.98
N PRO A 38 8.17 -9.18 -16.49
CA PRO A 38 7.27 -10.02 -17.28
C PRO A 38 6.01 -10.44 -16.50
N ASP A 39 6.14 -10.62 -15.18
CA ASP A 39 5.10 -11.21 -14.35
C ASP A 39 4.18 -10.16 -13.68
N HIS A 40 4.52 -8.87 -13.78
CA HIS A 40 3.82 -7.81 -13.03
C HIS A 40 2.33 -7.70 -13.41
N GLN A 41 2.01 -7.75 -14.71
CA GLN A 41 0.63 -7.70 -15.17
C GLN A 41 -0.16 -8.91 -14.66
N PHE A 42 0.43 -10.11 -14.73
CA PHE A 42 -0.21 -11.33 -14.28
C PHE A 42 -0.48 -11.30 -12.77
N HIS A 43 0.48 -10.88 -11.96
CA HIS A 43 0.29 -10.73 -10.51
C HIS A 43 -0.75 -9.68 -10.12
N THR A 44 -0.93 -8.65 -10.96
CA THR A 44 -1.97 -7.64 -10.77
C THR A 44 -3.37 -8.23 -10.96
N TYR A 45 -3.56 -9.08 -11.98
CA TYR A 45 -4.84 -9.74 -12.24
C TYR A 45 -5.10 -10.95 -11.32
N PHE A 46 -4.06 -11.70 -10.95
CA PHE A 46 -4.17 -12.96 -10.21
C PHE A 46 -3.30 -12.97 -8.95
N PRO A 47 -3.63 -12.16 -7.93
CA PRO A 47 -2.79 -11.99 -6.74
C PRO A 47 -2.66 -13.26 -5.86
N PHE A 48 -3.50 -14.27 -6.07
CA PHE A 48 -3.48 -15.53 -5.32
C PHE A 48 -2.56 -16.58 -5.95
N LEU A 49 -2.20 -16.42 -7.23
CA LEU A 49 -1.31 -17.35 -7.92
C LEU A 49 0.17 -17.08 -7.65
N VAL A 50 0.51 -15.96 -7.01
CA VAL A 50 1.89 -15.57 -6.67
C VAL A 50 2.65 -16.69 -5.95
N LEU A 51 1.99 -17.45 -5.08
CA LEU A 51 2.62 -18.53 -4.31
C LEU A 51 2.95 -19.78 -5.14
N GLY A 52 2.33 -19.94 -6.32
CA GLY A 52 2.56 -21.07 -7.21
C GLY A 52 3.53 -20.78 -8.37
N PHE A 53 3.94 -19.53 -8.53
CA PHE A 53 4.88 -19.08 -9.58
C PHE A 53 6.20 -18.61 -8.95
N SER A 54 7.25 -18.53 -9.77
CA SER A 54 8.64 -18.18 -9.39
C SER A 54 8.82 -16.69 -9.02
N GLY A 55 8.01 -16.18 -8.08
CA GLY A 55 8.06 -14.79 -7.65
C GLY A 55 7.86 -13.76 -8.78
N ALA A 56 8.08 -12.49 -8.45
CA ALA A 56 8.18 -11.40 -9.40
C ALA A 56 9.64 -11.23 -9.83
N ARG A 57 9.90 -11.40 -11.13
CA ARG A 57 11.25 -11.31 -11.70
C ARG A 57 11.52 -9.92 -12.29
N VAL A 58 12.72 -9.42 -12.08
CA VAL A 58 13.23 -8.18 -12.69
C VAL A 58 14.32 -8.55 -13.67
N LEU A 59 14.07 -8.33 -14.96
CA LEU A 59 15.01 -8.58 -16.04
C LEU A 59 15.62 -7.27 -16.53
N VAL A 60 16.89 -7.31 -16.91
CA VAL A 60 17.62 -6.17 -17.50
C VAL A 60 18.37 -6.63 -18.74
N HIS A 61 18.83 -5.69 -19.56
CA HIS A 61 19.70 -6.03 -20.67
C HIS A 61 21.05 -6.54 -20.18
N ASP A 62 21.64 -7.53 -20.85
CA ASP A 62 22.93 -8.13 -20.47
C ASP A 62 24.06 -7.09 -20.34
N SER A 63 24.05 -6.07 -21.22
CA SER A 63 25.00 -4.96 -21.17
C SER A 63 24.97 -4.16 -19.86
N ASP A 64 23.82 -4.13 -19.20
CA ASP A 64 23.57 -3.31 -18.02
C ASP A 64 23.56 -4.16 -16.73
N PHE A 65 23.79 -5.46 -16.85
CA PHE A 65 23.68 -6.42 -15.75
C PHE A 65 24.60 -6.08 -14.57
N GLU A 66 25.87 -5.73 -14.83
CA GLU A 66 26.82 -5.39 -13.77
C GLU A 66 26.44 -4.11 -13.03
N ALA A 67 25.94 -3.08 -13.75
CA ALA A 67 25.44 -1.85 -13.14
C ALA A 67 24.16 -2.10 -12.32
N ALA A 68 23.24 -2.91 -12.85
CA ALA A 68 22.05 -3.32 -12.13
C ALA A 68 22.40 -4.11 -10.86
N ARG A 69 23.40 -5.00 -10.93
CA ARG A 69 23.85 -5.79 -9.77
C ARG A 69 24.37 -4.92 -8.64
N GLU A 70 25.07 -3.83 -8.94
CA GLU A 70 25.54 -2.89 -7.93
C GLU A 70 24.37 -2.19 -7.21
N ILE A 71 23.33 -1.79 -7.94
CA ILE A 71 22.12 -1.18 -7.37
C ILE A 71 21.35 -2.18 -6.52
N VAL A 72 21.19 -3.42 -6.98
CA VAL A 72 20.57 -4.50 -6.18
C VAL A 72 21.32 -4.72 -4.87
N ALA A 73 22.65 -4.71 -4.91
CA ALA A 73 23.47 -4.86 -3.72
C ALA A 73 23.34 -3.68 -2.74
N LEU A 74 23.07 -2.47 -3.23
CA LEU A 74 22.79 -1.30 -2.39
C LEU A 74 21.41 -1.39 -1.73
N ASP A 75 20.40 -1.82 -2.48
CA ASP A 75 19.02 -1.97 -1.96
C ASP A 75 18.97 -2.98 -0.81
N GLN A 76 19.63 -4.13 -0.98
CA GLN A 76 19.74 -5.16 0.08
C GLN A 76 20.42 -4.65 1.37
N ARG A 77 21.21 -3.57 1.30
CA ARG A 77 21.88 -2.97 2.46
C ARG A 77 21.02 -1.96 3.21
N GLN A 78 19.94 -1.43 2.61
CA GLN A 78 19.17 -0.33 3.21
C GLN A 78 18.36 -0.73 4.45
N GLY A 79 18.36 -2.01 4.81
CA GLY A 79 17.64 -2.50 5.98
C GLY A 79 16.13 -2.28 5.85
N PRO A 80 15.36 -2.62 6.87
CA PRO A 80 13.91 -2.49 6.79
C PRO A 80 13.48 -1.03 6.80
N LEU A 81 12.70 -0.62 5.79
CA LEU A 81 12.08 0.72 5.66
C LEU A 81 11.41 1.25 6.93
N VAL A 82 10.84 0.34 7.74
CA VAL A 82 10.32 0.67 9.07
C VAL A 82 10.88 -0.36 10.05
N PRO A 83 11.96 -0.02 10.77
CA PRO A 83 12.53 -0.90 11.75
C PRO A 83 11.56 -1.11 12.93
N GLY A 84 11.57 -2.32 13.49
CA GLY A 84 10.81 -2.62 14.70
C GLY A 84 11.32 -1.81 15.89
N PRO A 85 10.45 -1.31 16.79
CA PRO A 85 10.85 -0.43 17.89
C PRO A 85 11.72 -1.11 18.96
N VAL A 86 11.73 -2.44 19.01
CA VAL A 86 12.44 -3.21 20.05
C VAL A 86 13.78 -3.76 19.54
N CYS A 87 13.82 -4.29 18.32
CA CYS A 87 14.98 -5.01 17.79
C CYS A 87 15.48 -4.50 16.44
N ALA A 88 14.90 -3.42 15.90
CA ALA A 88 15.17 -2.89 14.56
C ALA A 88 14.99 -3.90 13.40
N GLY A 89 14.43 -5.07 13.67
CA GLY A 89 14.18 -6.10 12.65
C GLY A 89 13.10 -5.70 11.65
N PRO A 90 12.96 -6.47 10.55
CA PRO A 90 11.97 -6.21 9.53
C PRO A 90 10.55 -6.26 10.07
N THR A 91 9.68 -5.41 9.52
CA THR A 91 8.29 -5.29 9.95
C THR A 91 7.34 -5.48 8.78
N ARG A 92 6.35 -6.35 8.98
CA ARG A 92 5.33 -6.66 8.01
C ARG A 92 3.99 -6.07 8.46
N LYS A 93 3.24 -5.51 7.50
CA LYS A 93 1.85 -5.11 7.75
C LYS A 93 1.00 -6.38 7.90
N LEU A 94 0.27 -6.48 9.01
CA LEU A 94 -0.78 -7.48 9.16
C LEU A 94 -1.95 -7.07 8.27
N LYS A 95 -1.96 -7.57 7.03
CA LYS A 95 -3.13 -7.47 6.15
C LYS A 95 -4.19 -8.37 6.76
N THR A 96 -5.20 -7.78 7.41
CA THR A 96 -6.37 -8.46 7.98
C THR A 96 -7.23 -9.07 6.86
N ARG A 97 -6.68 -10.07 6.14
CA ARG A 97 -7.41 -10.87 5.15
C ARG A 97 -8.56 -11.66 5.78
N GLY A 98 -8.51 -11.88 7.10
CA GLY A 98 -9.63 -12.43 7.88
C GLY A 98 -10.91 -11.60 7.79
N GLY A 99 -10.82 -10.29 7.57
CA GLY A 99 -11.99 -9.42 7.42
C GLY A 99 -12.79 -9.71 6.15
N ALA A 100 -12.13 -10.03 5.03
CA ALA A 100 -12.81 -10.31 3.77
C ALA A 100 -13.44 -11.71 3.73
N LEU A 101 -12.76 -12.71 4.30
CA LEU A 101 -13.34 -14.06 4.47
C LEU A 101 -14.50 -14.07 5.47
N ALA A 102 -14.37 -13.32 6.57
CA ALA A 102 -15.48 -13.12 7.50
C ALA A 102 -16.63 -12.36 6.85
N LEU A 103 -16.38 -11.30 6.06
CA LEU A 103 -17.41 -10.55 5.32
C LEU A 103 -18.12 -11.44 4.28
N GLY A 104 -17.40 -12.31 3.57
CA GLY A 104 -17.99 -13.29 2.65
C GLY A 104 -18.85 -14.34 3.37
N ALA A 105 -18.34 -14.91 4.47
CA ALA A 105 -19.08 -15.86 5.29
C ALA A 105 -20.29 -15.23 5.97
N LEU A 106 -20.18 -13.96 6.34
CA LEU A 106 -21.24 -13.25 7.02
C LEU A 106 -22.23 -12.56 6.06
N LEU A 107 -21.87 -12.31 4.79
CA LEU A 107 -22.83 -12.08 3.69
C LEU A 107 -23.63 -13.35 3.38
N ALA A 108 -23.00 -14.53 3.46
CA ALA A 108 -23.74 -15.79 3.44
C ALA A 108 -24.67 -15.95 4.66
N LEU A 109 -24.38 -15.27 5.78
CA LEU A 109 -25.26 -15.17 6.97
C LEU A 109 -26.10 -13.87 7.01
N SER A 110 -26.03 -12.99 6.00
CA SER A 110 -26.57 -11.60 6.07
C SER A 110 -28.08 -11.48 5.89
N PHE A 111 -28.82 -12.57 6.01
CA PHE A 111 -30.23 -12.47 6.40
C PHE A 111 -30.40 -12.17 7.91
N VAL A 112 -29.40 -12.44 8.75
CA VAL A 112 -29.48 -12.27 10.22
C VAL A 112 -28.54 -11.16 10.75
N TRP A 113 -27.55 -10.73 9.94
CA TRP A 113 -26.41 -9.90 10.36
C TRP A 113 -26.51 -8.38 10.09
N THR A 114 -27.58 -7.89 9.45
CA THR A 114 -27.75 -6.47 9.13
C THR A 114 -27.76 -5.54 10.35
N ILE A 115 -28.09 -6.07 11.53
CA ILE A 115 -28.12 -5.31 12.81
C ILE A 115 -26.74 -5.18 13.47
N TRP A 116 -25.80 -6.10 13.22
CA TRP A 116 -24.50 -6.11 13.91
C TRP A 116 -23.40 -5.31 13.16
N VAL A 117 -23.58 -5.07 11.86
CA VAL A 117 -22.61 -4.38 10.97
C VAL A 117 -22.41 -2.90 11.31
N LEU A 118 -23.36 -2.25 12.01
CA LEU A 118 -23.26 -0.84 12.37
C LEU A 118 -22.36 -0.55 13.58
N VAL A 119 -21.90 -1.58 14.32
CA VAL A 119 -21.24 -1.40 15.64
C VAL A 119 -19.76 -1.78 15.64
N VAL A 120 -19.20 -2.40 14.59
CA VAL A 120 -17.76 -2.75 14.58
C VAL A 120 -16.92 -1.54 14.13
N PRO A 121 -16.19 -0.85 15.02
CA PRO A 121 -15.46 0.34 14.62
C PRO A 121 -14.26 -0.02 13.72
N PRO A 122 -14.04 0.70 12.60
CA PRO A 122 -12.93 0.46 11.66
C PRO A 122 -11.53 0.80 12.24
N ARG A 123 -11.42 1.08 13.54
CA ARG A 123 -10.21 1.63 14.17
C ARG A 123 -9.15 0.61 14.56
N LEU A 124 -9.42 -0.70 14.40
CA LEU A 124 -8.50 -1.79 14.76
C LEU A 124 -7.57 -2.23 13.61
N MET A 125 -7.59 -1.56 12.45
CA MET A 125 -7.14 -2.15 11.18
C MET A 125 -5.70 -1.87 10.71
N CYS A 126 -4.83 -1.28 11.52
CA CYS A 126 -3.45 -0.97 11.09
C CYS A 126 -2.39 -1.38 12.12
N SER A 127 -2.23 -2.68 12.38
CA SER A 127 -1.10 -3.19 13.17
C SER A 127 0.03 -3.70 12.26
N ARG A 128 1.28 -3.49 12.68
CA ARG A 128 2.46 -4.14 12.13
C ARG A 128 2.95 -5.18 13.13
N ILE A 129 3.61 -6.22 12.62
CA ILE A 129 4.33 -7.20 13.42
C ILE A 129 5.79 -7.18 12.99
N CYS A 130 6.70 -7.16 13.96
CA CYS A 130 8.12 -7.38 13.67
C CYS A 130 8.34 -8.87 13.43
N GLU A 131 9.02 -9.23 12.35
CA GLU A 131 9.27 -10.64 11.99
C GLU A 131 10.38 -11.25 12.83
N ALA A 132 11.32 -10.43 13.32
CA ALA A 132 12.41 -10.89 14.18
C ALA A 132 11.95 -11.20 15.62
N CYS A 133 11.15 -10.33 16.24
CA CYS A 133 10.74 -10.49 17.64
C CYS A 133 9.25 -10.77 17.87
N GLY A 134 8.41 -10.75 16.83
CA GLY A 134 6.96 -10.94 16.95
C GLY A 134 6.20 -9.78 17.61
N TYR A 135 6.88 -8.70 18.02
CA TYR A 135 6.23 -7.56 18.68
C TYR A 135 5.24 -6.87 17.74
N ARG A 136 3.98 -6.77 18.20
CA ARG A 136 2.91 -6.08 17.48
C ARG A 136 2.85 -4.63 17.94
N TYR A 137 2.92 -3.71 16.99
CA TYR A 137 2.85 -2.28 17.28
C TYR A 137 2.10 -1.54 16.20
N ARG A 138 1.65 -0.33 16.55
CA ARG A 138 1.07 0.61 15.61
C ARG A 138 2.15 1.65 15.30
N PRO A 139 2.57 1.80 14.03
CA PRO A 139 3.52 2.87 13.71
C PRO A 139 2.90 4.22 14.08
N PRO A 140 3.70 5.17 14.60
CA PRO A 140 3.23 6.52 14.80
C PRO A 140 2.69 7.07 13.48
N ARG A 141 1.69 7.94 13.57
CA ARG A 141 1.18 8.62 12.37
C ARG A 141 2.32 9.47 11.81
N PRO A 142 2.63 9.40 10.51
CA PRO A 142 3.64 10.28 9.94
C PRO A 142 3.26 11.73 10.23
N ASP A 143 4.25 12.52 10.65
CA ASP A 143 4.07 13.94 10.92
C ASP A 143 3.62 14.65 9.64
N PRO A 144 2.84 15.75 9.76
CA PRO A 144 2.46 16.54 8.61
C PRO A 144 3.72 17.02 7.88
N ILE A 145 3.77 16.78 6.56
CA ILE A 145 4.89 17.18 5.70
C ILE A 145 5.11 18.69 5.88
N THR A 146 6.33 19.06 6.29
CA THR A 146 6.66 20.47 6.49
C THR A 146 6.77 21.20 5.14
N PRO A 147 6.49 22.51 5.08
CA PRO A 147 6.59 23.28 3.83
C PRO A 147 8.00 23.22 3.19
N THR A 148 9.03 23.02 4.02
CA THR A 148 10.42 22.87 3.62
C THR A 148 10.69 21.53 2.95
N GLU A 149 10.16 20.43 3.48
CA GLU A 149 10.26 19.09 2.87
C GLU A 149 9.47 19.01 1.56
N ALA A 150 8.30 19.67 1.50
CA ALA A 150 7.48 19.72 0.29
C ALA A 150 8.21 20.36 -0.91
N ARG A 151 9.15 21.30 -0.68
CA ARG A 151 9.96 21.90 -1.74
C ARG A 151 10.97 20.94 -2.35
N HIS A 152 11.41 19.93 -1.59
CA HIS A 152 12.45 18.98 -2.00
C HIS A 152 11.90 17.72 -2.67
N ALA A 153 10.57 17.56 -2.72
CA ALA A 153 9.90 16.51 -3.47
C ALA A 153 9.30 17.08 -4.77
N PRO A 154 10.09 17.21 -5.86
CA PRO A 154 9.66 17.87 -7.09
C PRO A 154 8.42 17.24 -7.77
N GLY A 155 8.04 16.01 -7.39
CA GLY A 155 6.82 15.35 -7.87
C GLY A 155 5.56 15.55 -7.00
N LEU A 156 5.66 16.12 -5.80
CA LEU A 156 4.51 16.33 -4.90
C LEU A 156 3.84 17.70 -5.06
N GLN A 157 4.47 18.63 -5.79
CA GLN A 157 3.97 20.01 -5.95
C GLN A 157 2.68 20.10 -6.77
N SER A 158 2.34 19.09 -7.58
CA SER A 158 1.09 19.02 -8.35
C SER A 158 -0.05 18.30 -7.62
N ALA A 159 0.24 17.58 -6.53
CA ALA A 159 -0.79 17.10 -5.63
C ALA A 159 -1.21 18.29 -4.76
N GLN A 160 -2.05 19.18 -5.33
CA GLN A 160 -2.83 20.09 -4.50
C GLN A 160 -3.40 19.25 -3.35
N PRO A 161 -3.28 19.71 -2.08
CA PRO A 161 -3.95 19.03 -1.00
C PRO A 161 -5.39 18.88 -1.47
N ILE A 162 -5.86 17.63 -1.64
CA ILE A 162 -7.29 17.38 -1.73
C ILE A 162 -7.77 17.91 -0.39
N ALA A 163 -8.19 19.18 -0.41
CA ALA A 163 -8.61 19.88 0.75
C ALA A 163 -9.76 19.01 1.26
N ARG A 164 -9.51 18.33 2.38
CA ARG A 164 -10.57 17.71 3.17
C ARG A 164 -11.44 18.78 3.83
N ASP A 165 -11.58 19.94 3.18
CA ASP A 165 -12.55 20.98 3.49
C ASP A 165 -13.99 20.47 3.31
N GLY A 166 -14.17 19.30 2.68
CA GLY A 166 -15.44 18.58 2.64
C GLY A 166 -15.75 17.68 3.84
N GLN A 167 -14.80 17.41 4.76
CA GLN A 167 -15.17 16.92 6.10
C GLN A 167 -15.34 18.11 7.01
N ALA A 168 -16.33 18.94 6.67
CA ALA A 168 -16.94 19.85 7.62
C ALA A 168 -17.12 19.07 8.92
N LYS A 169 -16.42 19.51 9.98
CA LYS A 169 -16.90 19.28 11.34
C LYS A 169 -18.31 19.83 11.31
N LEU A 170 -19.31 19.00 11.04
CA LEU A 170 -20.70 19.35 11.30
C LEU A 170 -20.70 19.70 12.78
N SER A 171 -20.76 21.00 13.06
CA SER A 171 -20.80 21.47 14.43
C SER A 171 -22.05 20.82 15.03
N ARG A 172 -22.00 20.52 16.33
CA ARG A 172 -23.17 19.92 17.02
C ARG A 172 -24.43 20.78 16.80
N GLU A 173 -24.28 22.07 16.55
CA GLU A 173 -25.36 23.00 16.20
C GLU A 173 -25.98 22.73 14.82
N THR A 174 -25.19 22.39 13.79
CA THR A 174 -25.72 22.07 12.46
C THR A 174 -26.51 20.76 12.47
N ILE A 175 -26.06 19.77 13.25
CA ILE A 175 -26.80 18.50 13.43
C ILE A 175 -28.11 18.77 14.18
N ARG A 176 -28.07 19.58 15.24
CA ARG A 176 -29.25 19.91 16.06
C ARG A 176 -30.32 20.65 15.24
N THR A 177 -29.92 21.65 14.45
CA THR A 177 -30.86 22.39 13.59
C THR A 177 -31.50 21.53 12.51
N HIS A 178 -30.79 20.56 11.95
CA HIS A 178 -31.38 19.59 11.03
C HIS A 178 -32.39 18.66 11.71
N LEU A 179 -32.10 18.22 12.94
CA LEU A 179 -32.99 17.37 13.74
C LEU A 179 -34.28 18.10 14.12
N ASP A 180 -34.18 19.37 14.55
CA ASP A 180 -35.35 20.17 14.93
C ASP A 180 -36.30 20.40 13.74
N ARG A 181 -35.75 20.61 12.53
CA ARG A 181 -36.56 20.73 11.30
C ARG A 181 -37.29 19.44 10.93
N LEU A 182 -36.64 18.28 11.11
CA LEU A 182 -37.26 16.98 10.86
C LEU A 182 -38.40 16.70 11.84
N ILE A 183 -38.21 17.01 13.13
CA ILE A 183 -39.24 16.86 14.16
C ILE A 183 -40.43 17.78 13.90
N ALA A 184 -40.18 19.03 13.49
CA ALA A 184 -41.24 19.98 13.13
C ALA A 184 -42.06 19.50 11.92
N GLY A 185 -41.41 18.96 10.89
CA GLY A 185 -42.08 18.40 9.71
C GLY A 185 -42.98 17.21 10.05
N LEU A 186 -42.51 16.29 10.92
CA LEU A 186 -43.30 15.14 11.36
C LEU A 186 -44.55 15.53 12.16
N ARG A 187 -44.48 16.61 12.96
CA ARG A 187 -45.65 17.13 13.68
C ARG A 187 -46.69 17.80 12.80
N ALA A 188 -46.34 18.22 11.59
CA ALA A 188 -47.29 18.85 10.67
C ALA A 188 -48.11 17.81 9.88
N ILE A 189 -47.70 16.54 9.89
CA ILE A 189 -48.34 15.44 9.16
C ILE A 189 -49.29 14.63 10.06
N LEU A 190 -49.12 14.71 11.38
CA LEU A 190 -49.97 14.10 12.41
C LEU A 190 -51.02 15.10 12.90
#